data_AF-A0AAN8KFP4-F1
#
_entry.id   AF-A0AAN8KFP4-F1
#
_cell.length_a   1.000
_cell.length_b   1.000
_cell.length_c   1.000
_cell.angle_alpha   90.00
_cell.angle_beta   90.00
_cell.angle_gamma   90.00
#
_symmetry.space_group_name_H-M   'P 1'
#
loop_
_entity.id
_entity.type
_entity.pdbx_description
1 polymer ?
#
loop_
_entity_poly.entity_id
_entity_poly.type
_entity_poly.pdbx_seq_one_letter_code
_entity_poly.pdbx_strand_id
1 'polypeptide(L)' 'MSNLRKRVCIIGAGPSGLACLRYLTESRERFTVQAYEQGTESGGCWVYTDETGRDKNGFRIHNTIYN' A
#
# COMPACT_ATOMS: atom_id res chain seq x y z
N MET A 1 13.32 -25.75 -17.62
CA MET A 1 13.81 -24.62 -16.79
C MET A 1 12.65 -24.16 -15.92
N SER A 2 12.81 -24.16 -14.59
CA SER A 2 11.77 -23.67 -13.68
C SER A 2 11.52 -22.18 -13.91
N ASN A 3 10.31 -21.83 -14.30
CA ASN A 3 9.92 -20.43 -14.52
C ASN A 3 9.68 -19.78 -13.14
N LEU A 4 10.75 -19.31 -12.49
CA LEU A 4 10.66 -18.75 -11.14
C LEU A 4 10.15 -17.30 -11.22
N ARG A 5 8.98 -17.05 -10.62
CA ARG A 5 8.38 -15.71 -10.52
C ARG A 5 9.27 -14.79 -9.68
N LYS A 6 9.49 -13.56 -10.14
CA LYS A 6 10.17 -12.52 -9.37
C LYS A 6 9.28 -12.06 -8.23
N ARG A 7 9.84 -11.90 -7.03
CA ARG A 7 9.11 -11.43 -5.85
C ARG A 7 9.22 -9.92 -5.73
N VAL A 8 8.10 -9.23 -5.56
CA VAL A 8 8.03 -7.77 -5.43
C VAL A 8 7.30 -7.41 -4.14
N CYS A 9 7.91 -6.54 -3.34
CA CYS A 9 7.32 -5.97 -2.15
C CYS A 9 7.01 -4.49 -2.41
N ILE A 10 5.76 -4.09 -2.19
CA ILE A 10 5.30 -2.70 -2.30
C ILE A 10 5.06 -2.17 -0.88
N ILE A 11 5.63 -1.01 -0.58
CA ILE A 11 5.45 -0.33 0.71
C ILE A 11 4.56 0.89 0.49
N GLY A 12 3.41 0.89 1.16
CA GLY A 12 2.31 1.83 0.97
C GLY A 12 1.25 1.30 0.00
N ALA A 13 -0.01 1.32 0.42
CA ALA A 13 -1.21 1.05 -0.38
C ALA A 13 -2.03 2.33 -0.64
N GLY A 14 -1.35 3.46 -0.81
CA GLY A 14 -1.91 4.67 -1.42
C GLY A 14 -2.04 4.54 -2.95
N PRO A 15 -2.43 5.61 -3.67
CA PRO A 15 -2.70 5.56 -5.11
C PRO A 15 -1.55 4.98 -5.93
N SER A 16 -0.30 5.40 -5.65
CA SER A 16 0.89 4.89 -6.34
C SER A 16 1.14 3.40 -6.08
N GLY A 17 0.98 2.97 -4.82
CA GLY A 17 1.14 1.57 -4.43
C GLY A 17 0.08 0.66 -5.06
N LEU A 18 -1.18 1.11 -5.07
CA LEU A 18 -2.28 0.41 -5.71
C LEU A 18 -2.14 0.35 -7.23
N ALA A 19 -1.68 1.44 -7.87
CA ALA A 19 -1.39 1.45 -9.30
C ALA A 19 -0.27 0.46 -9.67
N CYS A 20 0.80 0.42 -8.87
CA CYS A 20 1.88 -0.56 -9.03
C CYS A 20 1.39 -1.99 -8.83
N LEU A 21 0.61 -2.23 -7.77
CA LEU A 21 0.02 -3.54 -7.47
C LEU A 21 -0.88 -4.00 -8.63
N ARG A 22 -1.75 -3.12 -9.13
CA ARG A 22 -2.61 -3.41 -10.28
C ARG A 22 -1.76 -3.86 -11.47
N TYR A 23 -0.80 -3.05 -11.89
CA TYR A 23 0.06 -3.35 -13.05
C TYR A 23 0.79 -4.69 -12.91
N LEU A 24 1.43 -4.93 -11.76
CA LEU A 24 2.21 -6.16 -11.57
C LEU A 24 1.32 -7.41 -11.46
N THR A 25 0.11 -7.27 -10.91
CA THR A 25 -0.84 -8.39 -10.80
C THR A 25 -1.50 -8.76 -12.12
N GLU A 26 -1.35 -7.97 -13.19
CA GLU A 26 -1.74 -8.38 -14.55
C GLU A 26 -0.73 -9.38 -15.15
N SER A 27 0.50 -9.40 -14.63
CA SER A 27 1.60 -10.28 -15.08
C SER A 27 1.92 -11.38 -14.05
N ARG A 28 0.89 -12.13 -13.61
CA ARG A 28 1.02 -13.12 -12.52
C ARG A 28 1.97 -14.26 -12.86
N GLU A 29 2.19 -14.56 -14.12
CA GLU A 29 3.19 -15.54 -14.57
C GLU A 29 4.63 -15.08 -14.34
N ARG A 30 4.85 -13.77 -14.23
CA ARG A 30 6.18 -13.16 -14.03
C ARG A 30 6.46 -12.75 -12.58
N PHE A 31 5.44 -12.32 -11.85
CA PHE A 31 5.62 -11.69 -10.54
C PHE A 31 4.75 -12.29 -9.44
N THR A 32 5.33 -12.47 -8.25
CA THR A 32 4.61 -12.66 -6.99
C THR A 32 4.72 -11.37 -6.20
N VAL A 33 3.59 -10.71 -5.93
CA VAL A 33 3.57 -9.34 -5.41
C VAL A 33 2.86 -9.32 -4.07
N GLN A 34 3.40 -8.58 -3.11
CA GLN A 34 2.77 -8.30 -1.82
C GLN A 34 2.88 -6.79 -1.53
N ALA A 35 1.78 -6.18 -1.12
CA ALA A 35 1.76 -4.81 -0.62
C ALA A 35 1.60 -4.80 0.91
N TYR A 36 2.21 -3.82 1.56
CA TYR A 36 2.10 -3.55 2.99
C TYR A 36 1.70 -2.08 3.19
N GLU A 37 0.77 -1.84 4.10
CA GLU A 37 0.26 -0.50 4.45
C GLU A 37 0.33 -0.35 5.97
N GLN A 38 0.71 0.84 6.42
CA GLN A 38 0.72 1.20 7.85
C GLN A 38 -0.71 1.46 8.34
N GLY A 39 -1.52 2.13 7.53
CA GLY A 39 -2.92 2.40 7.81
C GLY A 39 -3.78 1.15 7.88
N THR A 40 -5.00 1.30 8.42
CA THR A 40 -5.99 0.22 8.48
C THR A 40 -6.70 -0.02 7.16
N GLU A 41 -6.60 0.93 6.22
CA GLU A 41 -7.29 0.91 4.94
C GLU A 41 -6.34 1.31 3.80
N SER A 42 -6.61 0.81 2.60
CA SER A 42 -5.94 1.28 1.38
C SER A 42 -6.49 2.64 0.94
N GLY A 43 -5.65 3.46 0.35
CA GLY A 43 -6.01 4.80 -0.12
C GLY A 43 -4.98 5.86 0.26
N GLY A 44 -4.11 5.57 1.24
CA GLY A 44 -3.08 6.50 1.70
C GLY A 44 -3.70 7.79 2.21
N CYS A 45 -3.21 8.95 1.74
CA CYS A 45 -3.74 10.25 2.15
C CYS A 45 -5.23 10.47 1.84
N TRP A 46 -5.84 9.68 0.97
CA TRP A 46 -7.28 9.76 0.64
C TRP A 46 -8.18 9.15 1.71
N VAL A 47 -7.62 8.34 2.62
CA VAL A 47 -8.35 7.85 3.79
C VAL A 47 -8.44 9.03 4.76
N TYR A 48 -9.66 9.42 5.14
CA TYR A 48 -9.86 10.48 6.12
C TYR A 48 -9.70 9.97 7.55
N THR A 49 -9.21 10.82 8.45
CA THR A 49 -9.25 10.58 9.90
C THR A 49 -9.31 11.90 10.66
N ASP A 50 -10.10 11.95 11.73
CA ASP A 50 -10.12 13.06 12.69
C ASP A 50 -8.92 13.03 13.66
N GLU A 51 -8.19 11.91 13.72
CA GLU A 51 -7.03 11.76 14.60
C GLU A 51 -5.84 12.61 14.11
N THR A 52 -5.05 13.17 15.04
CA THR A 52 -3.87 13.99 14.71
C THR A 52 -2.63 13.54 15.48
N GLY A 53 -1.46 13.81 14.90
CA GLY A 53 -0.17 13.46 15.50
C GLY A 53 0.18 11.98 15.33
N ARG A 54 -0.31 11.12 16.24
CA ARG A 54 -0.01 9.69 16.26
C ARG A 54 -1.27 8.85 16.40
N ASP A 55 -1.28 7.69 15.73
CA ASP A 55 -2.36 6.71 15.80
C ASP A 55 -2.34 5.91 17.11
N LYS A 56 -3.34 5.04 17.30
CA LYS A 56 -3.45 4.13 18.46
C LYS A 56 -2.24 3.22 18.71
N ASN A 57 -1.40 3.00 17.71
CA ASN A 57 -0.19 2.19 17.80
C ASN A 57 1.07 3.04 18.02
N GLY A 58 0.92 4.37 18.11
CA GLY A 58 2.01 5.32 18.28
C GLY A 58 2.73 5.69 16.98
N PHE A 59 2.25 5.28 15.81
CA PHE A 59 2.84 5.68 14.53
C PHE A 59 2.32 7.05 14.09
N ARG A 60 3.12 7.77 13.29
CA ARG A 60 2.69 9.08 12.77
C ARG A 60 1.51 8.90 11.83
N ILE A 61 0.49 9.72 12.02
CA ILE A 61 -0.63 9.85 11.09
C ILE A 61 -0.11 10.54 9.83
N HIS A 62 -0.35 9.91 8.67
CA HIS A 62 0.14 10.37 7.37
C HIS A 62 -0.94 11.07 6.53
N ASN A 63 -2.19 11.00 6.99
CA ASN A 63 -3.36 11.55 6.33
C ASN A 63 -3.33 13.08 6.43
N THR A 64 -3.63 13.76 5.32
CA THR A 64 -3.57 15.23 5.21
C THR A 64 -4.90 15.86 4.82
N ILE A 65 -5.95 15.04 4.70
CA ILE A 65 -7.29 15.49 4.34
C ILE A 65 -8.04 15.92 5.60
N TYR A 66 -8.75 17.02 5.49
CA TYR A 66 -9.60 17.63 6.51
C TYR A 66 -11.07 17.61 6.03
N ASN A 67 -12.01 17.67 6.97
CA ASN A 67 -13.45 17.80 6.74
C ASN A 67 -13.89 19.27 6.88
#